data_AF-A0A2I2KQ68-F1
#
_entry.id   AF-A0A2I2KQ68-F1
#
_cell.length_a   1.000
_cell.length_b   1.000
_cell.length_c   1.000
_cell.angle_alpha   90.00
_cell.angle_beta   90.00
_cell.angle_gamma   90.00
#
_symmetry.space_group_name_H-M   'P 1'
#
loop_
_entity.id
_entity.type
_entity.pdbx_description
1 polymer ?
#
loop_
_entity_poly.entity_id
_entity_poly.type
_entity_poly.pdbx_seq_one_letter_code
_entity_poly.pdbx_strand_id
1 'polypeptide(L)'
;MNRFPRAGVAAVLIAVLATAAAGCADNGPPPAPPLPQAASFTAGICRQLAPDLIETLRLAQADHSGPNGIATLSRALVPSQEKLYSQLDTAGEYVADLERVTTAVGFLRLRSDAGTYQPALLTEVTTSTRHLVDRCT
;
A
#
# COMPACT_ATOMS: atom_id res chain seq x y z
N MET A 1 -8.28 8.95 -60.51
CA MET A 1 -7.69 9.91 -59.55
C MET A 1 -8.78 10.86 -59.08
N ASN A 2 -9.06 10.90 -57.76
CA ASN A 2 -9.64 12.02 -57.01
C ASN A 2 -11.12 12.39 -57.34
N ARG A 3 -12.10 12.50 -56.43
CA ARG A 3 -12.11 12.95 -55.03
C ARG A 3 -13.43 12.55 -54.32
N PHE A 4 -13.32 12.54 -53.00
CA PHE A 4 -14.27 12.24 -51.92
C PHE A 4 -15.67 12.90 -51.95
N PRO A 5 -16.67 12.26 -51.31
CA PRO A 5 -18.00 12.83 -51.05
C PRO A 5 -18.03 13.68 -49.76
N ARG A 6 -18.83 14.76 -49.75
CA ARG A 6 -19.30 15.49 -48.55
C ARG A 6 -20.82 15.51 -48.62
N ALA A 7 -21.50 14.69 -47.81
CA ALA A 7 -21.95 14.95 -46.44
C ALA A 7 -23.39 15.51 -46.44
N GLY A 8 -24.31 14.77 -45.82
CA GLY A 8 -25.72 15.19 -45.77
C GLY A 8 -26.66 14.27 -45.01
N VAL A 9 -26.30 13.93 -43.77
CA VAL A 9 -27.19 13.75 -42.60
C VAL A 9 -28.48 12.92 -42.78
N ALA A 10 -28.44 11.67 -42.32
CA ALA A 10 -29.62 11.01 -41.74
C ALA A 10 -29.17 9.89 -40.80
N ALA A 11 -29.50 10.01 -39.51
CA ALA A 11 -29.86 8.88 -38.65
C ALA A 11 -30.25 9.42 -37.26
N VAL A 12 -31.55 9.52 -37.04
CA VAL A 12 -32.16 9.55 -35.70
C VAL A 12 -31.88 8.20 -35.07
N LEU A 13 -31.06 8.15 -34.01
CA LEU A 13 -30.87 6.95 -33.21
C LEU A 13 -31.53 7.14 -31.84
N ILE A 14 -32.51 6.27 -31.62
CA ILE A 14 -33.38 6.15 -30.46
C ILE A 14 -32.54 5.87 -29.21
N ALA A 15 -32.65 6.73 -28.21
CA ALA A 15 -32.08 6.54 -26.89
C ALA A 15 -32.89 5.47 -26.14
N VAL A 16 -32.29 4.29 -25.94
CA VAL A 16 -32.76 3.32 -24.95
C VAL A 16 -32.06 3.66 -23.64
N LEU A 17 -32.75 4.42 -22.80
CA LEU A 17 -32.36 4.65 -21.40
C LEU A 17 -32.57 3.34 -20.63
N ALA A 18 -31.54 2.50 -20.58
CA ALA A 18 -31.44 1.47 -19.57
C ALA A 18 -31.15 2.17 -18.23
N THR A 19 -32.20 2.44 -17.46
CA THR A 19 -32.09 2.78 -16.04
C THR A 19 -31.57 1.55 -15.31
N ALA A 20 -30.26 1.31 -15.39
CA ALA A 20 -29.57 0.57 -14.37
C ALA A 20 -29.63 1.46 -13.12
N ALA A 21 -30.57 1.14 -12.23
CA ALA A 21 -30.46 1.53 -10.84
C ALA A 21 -29.15 0.92 -10.35
N ALA A 22 -28.06 1.66 -10.52
CA ALA A 22 -26.83 1.43 -9.80
C ALA A 22 -27.20 1.70 -8.34
N GLY A 23 -27.69 0.65 -7.67
CA GLY A 23 -27.71 0.63 -6.23
C GLY A 23 -26.32 1.02 -5.78
N CYS A 24 -26.25 2.02 -4.91
CA CYS A 24 -25.07 2.29 -4.11
C CYS A 24 -24.81 1.01 -3.31
N ALA A 25 -24.14 0.05 -3.92
CA ALA A 25 -23.55 -1.06 -3.22
C ALA A 25 -22.55 -0.40 -2.30
N ASP A 26 -22.93 -0.35 -1.03
CA ASP A 26 -22.11 -0.06 0.13
C ASP A 26 -21.03 -1.14 0.20
N ASN A 27 -20.14 -1.13 -0.80
CA ASN A 27 -18.95 -1.93 -0.84
C ASN A 27 -18.00 -1.19 0.09
N GLY A 28 -18.05 -1.56 1.37
CA GLY A 28 -17.01 -1.18 2.31
C GLY A 28 -15.63 -1.45 1.70
N PRO A 29 -14.58 -0.75 2.18
CA PRO A 29 -13.24 -0.90 1.64
C PRO A 29 -12.87 -2.39 1.51
N PRO A 30 -12.22 -2.79 0.40
CA PRO A 30 -11.88 -4.19 0.18
C PRO A 30 -11.09 -4.71 1.39
N PRO A 31 -11.32 -5.97 1.79
CA PRO A 31 -10.64 -6.55 2.94
C PRO A 31 -9.12 -6.47 2.75
N ALA A 32 -8.40 -6.19 3.84
CA ALA A 32 -6.96 -6.12 3.82
C ALA A 32 -6.36 -7.46 3.31
N PRO A 33 -5.39 -7.40 2.38
CA PRO A 33 -4.69 -8.61 1.93
C PRO A 33 -4.09 -9.41 3.08
N PRO A 34 -4.06 -10.75 2.97
CA PRO A 34 -3.55 -11.61 4.03
C PRO A 34 -2.08 -11.32 4.34
N LEU A 35 -1.69 -11.53 5.59
CA LEU A 35 -0.28 -11.45 5.99
C LEU A 35 0.50 -12.63 5.42
N PRO A 36 1.72 -12.42 4.91
CA PRO A 36 2.58 -13.51 4.45
C PRO A 36 3.02 -14.37 5.65
N GLN A 37 3.22 -15.66 5.41
CA GLN A 37 3.76 -16.56 6.43
C GLN A 37 5.28 -16.48 6.43
N ALA A 38 5.94 -16.51 7.59
CA ALA A 38 7.41 -16.48 7.63
C ALA A 38 8.08 -17.59 6.81
N ALA A 39 7.41 -18.74 6.66
CA ALA A 39 7.88 -19.86 5.85
C ALA A 39 7.88 -19.60 4.34
N SER A 40 7.09 -18.65 3.83
CA SER A 40 7.06 -18.31 2.40
C SER A 40 8.24 -17.46 1.95
N PHE A 41 9.01 -16.87 2.86
CA PHE A 41 10.18 -16.05 2.53
C PHE A 41 11.36 -16.93 2.14
N THR A 42 12.08 -16.57 1.08
CA THR A 42 13.32 -17.23 0.64
C THR A 42 14.34 -17.28 1.78
N ALA A 43 15.08 -18.39 1.89
CA ALA A 43 16.11 -18.57 2.91
C ALA A 43 17.23 -17.50 2.80
N GLY A 44 17.90 -17.19 3.90
CA GLY A 44 18.91 -16.13 3.97
C GLY A 44 18.31 -14.81 4.45
N ILE A 45 18.71 -13.70 3.81
CA ILE A 45 18.35 -12.32 4.20
C ILE A 45 16.82 -12.14 4.27
N CYS A 46 16.07 -12.62 3.28
CA CYS A 46 14.61 -12.49 3.27
C CYS A 46 13.95 -13.17 4.48
N ARG A 47 14.45 -14.33 4.91
CA ARG A 47 13.95 -15.01 6.11
C ARG A 47 14.35 -14.31 7.40
N GLN A 48 15.47 -13.59 7.41
CA GLN A 48 15.88 -12.73 8.53
C GLN A 48 15.00 -11.48 8.64
N LEU A 49 14.64 -10.86 7.51
CA LEU A 49 13.76 -9.68 7.44
C LEU A 49 12.29 -10.02 7.73
N ALA A 50 11.87 -11.26 7.45
CA ALA A 50 10.47 -11.69 7.48
C ALA A 50 9.69 -11.30 8.75
N PRO A 51 10.19 -11.51 9.98
CA PRO A 51 9.43 -11.20 11.19
C PRO A 51 9.05 -9.72 11.28
N ASP A 52 9.97 -8.82 10.95
CA ASP A 52 9.77 -7.37 11.08
C ASP A 52 8.96 -6.81 9.91
N LEU A 53 9.04 -7.40 8.71
CA LEU A 53 8.16 -7.07 7.58
C LEU A 53 6.72 -7.51 7.85
N ILE A 54 6.51 -8.73 8.37
CA ILE A 54 5.20 -9.23 8.76
C ILE A 54 4.58 -8.35 9.84
N GLU A 55 5.37 -8.00 10.86
CA GLU A 55 4.90 -7.14 11.95
C GLU A 55 4.54 -5.73 11.46
N THR A 56 5.37 -5.15 10.59
CA THR A 56 5.08 -3.85 9.95
C THR A 56 3.75 -3.90 9.19
N LEU A 57 3.50 -4.94 8.39
CA LEU A 57 2.24 -5.12 7.68
C LEU A 57 1.06 -5.35 8.63
N ARG A 58 1.23 -6.17 9.67
CA ARG A 58 0.20 -6.45 10.67
C ARG A 58 -0.24 -5.17 11.37
N LEU A 59 0.72 -4.33 11.76
CA LEU A 59 0.46 -3.04 12.38
C LEU A 59 -0.22 -2.09 11.40
N ALA A 60 0.32 -1.93 10.19
CA ALA A 60 -0.21 -0.99 9.19
C ALA A 60 -1.62 -1.33 8.67
N GLN A 61 -2.02 -2.61 8.74
CA GLN A 61 -3.34 -3.08 8.30
C GLN A 61 -4.37 -3.15 9.45
N ALA A 62 -3.95 -2.90 10.70
CA ALA A 62 -4.87 -2.93 11.83
C ALA A 62 -5.86 -1.76 11.76
N ASP A 63 -6.95 -1.87 12.51
CA ASP A 63 -7.89 -0.75 12.62
C ASP A 63 -7.28 0.40 13.44
N HIS A 64 -7.36 1.61 12.89
CA HIS A 64 -6.81 2.84 13.46
C HIS A 64 -7.88 3.94 13.61
N SER A 65 -9.16 3.58 13.59
CA SER A 65 -10.31 4.51 13.60
C SER A 65 -10.50 5.31 14.91
N GLY A 66 -9.64 5.11 15.91
CA GLY A 66 -9.70 5.83 17.19
C GLY A 66 -9.05 7.23 17.15
N PRO A 67 -9.37 8.10 18.12
CA PRO A 67 -8.87 9.49 18.19
C PRO A 67 -7.34 9.63 18.23
N ASN A 68 -6.63 8.55 18.57
CA ASN A 68 -5.18 8.48 18.58
C ASN A 68 -4.63 7.29 17.79
N GLY A 69 -5.44 6.68 16.91
CA GLY A 69 -5.09 5.42 16.25
C GLY A 69 -3.77 5.51 15.47
N ILE A 70 -3.60 6.59 14.70
CA ILE A 70 -2.38 6.81 13.91
C ILE A 70 -1.17 7.15 14.79
N ALA A 71 -1.32 7.96 15.83
CA ALA A 71 -0.22 8.26 16.75
C ALA A 71 0.22 7.03 17.55
N THR A 72 -0.71 6.14 17.88
CA THR A 72 -0.40 4.85 18.51
C THR A 72 0.29 3.91 17.52
N LEU A 73 -0.20 3.84 16.27
CA LEU A 73 0.45 3.09 15.20
C LEU A 73 1.89 3.56 14.97
N SER A 74 2.12 4.87 14.83
CA SER A 74 3.44 5.40 14.53
C SER A 74 4.47 5.04 15.60
N ARG A 75 4.07 5.04 16.88
CA ARG A 75 4.90 4.55 17.99
C ARG A 75 5.09 3.04 17.95
N ALA A 76 4.03 2.29 17.64
CA ALA A 76 4.09 0.83 17.56
C ALA A 76 5.01 0.33 16.43
N LEU A 77 5.19 1.11 15.36
CA LEU A 77 6.08 0.79 14.26
C LEU A 77 7.57 1.02 14.57
N VAL A 78 7.91 1.76 15.63
CA VAL A 78 9.31 2.10 15.97
C VAL A 78 10.18 0.86 16.16
N PRO A 79 9.79 -0.16 16.96
CA PRO A 79 10.64 -1.33 17.16
C PRO A 79 10.93 -2.10 15.86
N SER A 80 9.93 -2.25 14.98
CA SER A 80 10.13 -2.90 13.68
C SER A 80 11.02 -2.05 12.77
N GLN A 81 10.83 -0.73 12.75
CA GLN A 81 11.68 0.18 11.99
C GLN A 81 13.14 0.09 12.42
N GLU A 82 13.43 0.10 13.72
CA GLU A 82 14.80 0.05 14.25
C GLU A 82 15.50 -1.27 13.88
N LYS A 83 14.79 -2.39 13.95
CA LYS A 83 15.32 -3.69 13.54
C LYS A 83 15.54 -3.81 12.03
N LEU A 84 14.64 -3.26 11.23
CA LEU A 84 14.81 -3.20 9.78
C LEU A 84 15.99 -2.28 9.42
N TYR A 85 16.12 -1.13 10.07
CA TYR A 85 17.21 -0.20 9.86
C TYR A 85 18.57 -0.79 10.22
N SER A 86 18.66 -1.56 11.33
CA SER A 86 19.92 -2.21 11.72
C SER A 86 20.38 -3.33 10.78
N GLN A 87 19.51 -3.78 9.88
CA GLN A 87 19.82 -4.82 8.88
C GLN A 87 20.27 -4.24 7.53
N LEU A 88 20.29 -2.91 7.36
CA LEU A 88 20.66 -2.26 6.10
C LEU A 88 22.03 -2.71 5.58
N ASP A 89 23.06 -2.71 6.43
CA ASP A 89 24.42 -3.09 6.02
C ASP A 89 24.54 -4.55 5.56
N THR A 90 23.58 -5.40 5.93
CA THR A 90 23.55 -6.83 5.61
C THR A 90 22.48 -7.21 4.60
N ALA A 91 21.67 -6.26 4.12
CA ALA A 91 20.51 -6.54 3.26
C ALA A 91 20.88 -6.84 1.79
N GLY A 92 22.14 -6.64 1.39
CA GLY A 92 22.64 -6.99 0.06
C GLY A 92 21.86 -6.30 -1.07
N GLU A 93 21.24 -7.09 -1.96
CA GLU A 93 20.44 -6.55 -3.07
C GLU A 93 19.11 -5.90 -2.65
N TYR A 94 18.68 -6.10 -1.39
CA TYR A 94 17.42 -5.58 -0.85
C TYR A 94 17.57 -4.24 -0.12
N VAL A 95 18.79 -3.68 -0.04
CA VAL A 95 19.08 -2.42 0.68
C VAL A 95 18.13 -1.30 0.27
N ALA A 96 17.97 -1.05 -1.03
CA ALA A 96 17.14 0.05 -1.52
C ALA A 96 15.65 -0.10 -1.15
N ASP A 97 15.14 -1.33 -1.12
CA ASP A 97 13.76 -1.59 -0.70
C ASP A 97 13.59 -1.45 0.81
N LEU A 98 14.58 -1.92 1.58
CA LEU A 98 14.59 -1.80 3.03
C LEU A 98 14.71 -0.33 3.48
N GLU A 99 15.52 0.47 2.78
CA GLU A 99 15.59 1.93 2.93
C GLU A 99 14.23 2.58 2.64
N ARG A 100 13.54 2.14 1.58
CA ARG A 100 12.21 2.66 1.26
C ARG A 100 11.20 2.38 2.36
N VAL A 101 11.17 1.15 2.89
CA VAL A 101 10.30 0.76 4.00
C VAL A 101 10.59 1.59 5.25
N THR A 102 11.86 1.65 5.67
CA THR A 102 12.25 2.39 6.88
C THR A 102 12.02 3.90 6.74
N THR A 103 12.20 4.45 5.54
CA THR A 103 11.91 5.85 5.22
C THR A 103 10.41 6.14 5.25
N ALA A 104 9.57 5.29 4.67
CA ALA A 104 8.11 5.45 4.71
C ALA A 104 7.58 5.47 6.15
N VAL A 105 8.08 4.57 7.00
CA VAL A 105 7.75 4.56 8.44
C VAL A 105 8.24 5.83 9.13
N GLY A 106 9.45 6.30 8.79
CA GLY A 106 10.01 7.54 9.33
C GLY A 106 9.15 8.77 8.99
N PHE A 107 8.70 8.88 7.74
CA PHE A 107 7.80 9.96 7.33
C PHE A 107 6.43 9.89 8.00
N LEU A 108 5.85 8.69 8.11
CA LEU A 108 4.61 8.49 8.86
C LEU A 108 4.76 9.01 10.30
N ARG A 109 5.85 8.65 10.98
CA ARG A 109 6.12 9.06 12.36
C ARG A 109 6.29 10.56 12.47
N LEU A 110 7.16 11.15 11.64
CA LEU A 110 7.40 12.60 11.64
C LEU A 110 6.10 13.40 11.45
N ARG A 111 5.26 12.99 10.52
CA ARG A 111 4.00 13.67 10.21
C ARG A 111 2.93 13.43 11.28
N SER A 112 2.91 12.24 11.87
CA SER A 112 2.05 11.93 13.01
C SER A 112 2.42 12.79 14.24
N ASP A 113 3.70 12.85 14.59
CA ASP A 113 4.19 13.60 15.75
C ASP A 113 3.98 15.11 15.58
N ALA A 114 4.09 15.61 14.33
CA ALA A 114 3.78 16.99 13.99
C ALA A 114 2.27 17.29 13.92
N GLY A 115 1.38 16.31 14.09
CA GLY A 115 -0.07 16.48 13.95
C GLY A 115 -0.52 16.79 12.52
N THR A 116 0.30 16.47 11.52
CA THR A 116 0.07 16.77 10.09
C THR A 116 0.02 15.51 9.23
N TYR A 117 -0.44 14.42 9.83
CA TYR A 117 -0.64 13.13 9.18
C TYR A 117 -1.51 13.23 7.92
N GLN A 118 -1.19 12.42 6.93
CA GLN A 118 -1.97 12.23 5.71
C GLN A 118 -2.16 10.73 5.47
N PRO A 119 -3.37 10.24 5.13
CA PRO A 119 -3.64 8.82 4.88
C PRO A 119 -2.69 8.14 3.88
N ALA A 120 -2.22 8.89 2.88
CA ALA A 120 -1.27 8.42 1.88
C ALA A 120 0.05 7.89 2.49
N LEU A 121 0.45 8.36 3.68
CA LEU A 121 1.67 7.88 4.34
C LEU A 121 1.53 6.44 4.85
N LEU A 122 0.34 6.08 5.34
CA LEU A 122 0.07 4.70 5.74
C LEU A 122 -0.02 3.79 4.52
N THR A 123 -0.58 4.30 3.42
CA THR A 123 -0.54 3.61 2.12
C THR A 123 0.91 3.36 1.71
N GLU A 124 1.79 4.36 1.81
CA GLU A 124 3.19 4.24 1.41
C GLU A 124 3.97 3.21 2.26
N VAL A 125 3.73 3.18 3.57
CA VAL A 125 4.27 2.12 4.45
C VAL A 125 3.81 0.76 3.94
N THR A 126 2.50 0.60 3.71
CA THR A 126 1.93 -0.68 3.29
C THR A 126 2.46 -1.13 1.93
N THR A 127 2.50 -0.25 0.93
CA THR A 127 2.93 -0.56 -0.44
C THR A 127 4.42 -0.87 -0.50
N SER A 128 5.25 -0.09 0.19
CA SER A 128 6.70 -0.33 0.24
C SER A 128 7.02 -1.63 0.95
N THR A 129 6.36 -1.94 2.07
CA THR A 129 6.58 -3.21 2.76
C THR A 129 6.12 -4.40 1.93
N ARG A 130 4.96 -4.31 1.25
CA ARG A 130 4.50 -5.38 0.35
C ARG A 130 5.43 -5.59 -0.82
N HIS A 131 5.93 -4.53 -1.44
CA HIS A 131 6.89 -4.64 -2.54
C HIS A 131 8.13 -5.45 -2.13
N LEU A 132 8.68 -5.20 -0.94
CA LEU A 132 9.81 -5.98 -0.43
C LEU A 132 9.41 -7.43 -0.11
N VAL A 133 8.24 -7.65 0.49
CA VAL A 133 7.72 -9.00 0.72
C VAL A 133 7.62 -9.78 -0.60
N ASP A 134 7.01 -9.20 -1.64
CA ASP A 134 6.80 -9.83 -2.94
C ASP A 134 8.13 -10.18 -3.62
N ARG A 135 9.18 -9.37 -3.42
CA ARG A 135 10.53 -9.70 -3.89
C ARG A 135 11.20 -10.82 -3.09
N CYS A 136 10.78 -11.02 -1.84
CA CYS A 136 11.39 -11.94 -0.89
C CYS A 136 10.71 -13.31 -0.79
N THR A 137 9.54 -13.49 -1.41
CA THR A 137 8.77 -14.73 -1.43
C THR A 137 8.75 -15.34 -2.82
#